data_AF-A0A1V5D5R7-F1
#
_entry.id   AF-A0A1V5D5R7-F1
#
_cell.length_a   1.000
_cell.length_b   1.000
_cell.length_c   1.000
_cell.angle_alpha   90.00
_cell.angle_beta   90.00
_cell.angle_gamma   90.00
#
_symmetry.space_group_name_H-M   'P 1'
#
loop_
_entity.id
_entity.type
_entity.pdbx_description
1 polymer ?
#
loop_
_entity_poly.entity_id
_entity_poly.type
_entity_poly.pdbx_seq_one_letter_code
_entity_poly.pdbx_strand_id
1 'polypeptide(L)'
;MDTWDLIKQKGSEHYKTGGIEPIDLFRDIKPHPTHTALTVKALTDTIKYAYRMLSRGVNHQDCDKITHYVDMCRWAREHQEAPQKDPVT
;
A
#
# COMPACT_ATOMS: atom_id res chain seq x y z
N MET A 1 25.31 1.23 7.46
CA MET A 1 23.84 1.09 7.46
C MET A 1 23.36 1.65 6.13
N ASP A 2 22.64 0.87 5.33
CA ASP A 2 22.16 1.34 4.02
C ASP A 2 21.17 2.50 4.23
N THR A 3 21.29 3.57 3.44
CA THR A 3 20.31 4.67 3.45
C THR A 3 19.04 4.23 2.73
N TRP A 4 17.91 4.86 3.06
CA TRP A 4 16.63 4.56 2.41
C TRP A 4 16.69 4.70 0.87
N ASP A 5 17.37 5.75 0.38
CA ASP A 5 17.55 5.95 -1.07
C ASP A 5 18.41 4.85 -1.70
N LEU A 6 19.42 4.34 -0.99
CA LEU A 6 20.23 3.20 -1.44
C LEU A 6 19.40 1.92 -1.52
N ILE A 7 18.48 1.71 -0.58
CA ILE A 7 17.54 0.56 -0.60
C ILE A 7 16.60 0.66 -1.80
N LYS A 8 16.05 1.85 -2.11
CA LYS A 8 15.20 2.06 -3.30
C LYS A 8 15.92 1.73 -4.60
N GLN A 9 17.19 2.12 -4.71
CA GLN A 9 18.01 1.82 -5.90
C GLN A 9 18.27 0.32 -6.12
N LYS A 10 18.19 -0.51 -5.06
CA LYS A 10 18.32 -1.98 -5.16
C LYS A 10 17.02 -2.68 -5.59
N GLY A 11 15.90 -1.98 -5.64
CA GLY A 11 14.60 -2.52 -6.05
C GLY A 11 14.44 -2.70 -7.56
N SER A 12 13.28 -3.20 -7.99
CA SER A 12 12.85 -3.22 -9.39
C SER A 12 12.99 -1.86 -10.07
N GLU A 13 13.17 -1.85 -11.40
CA GLU A 13 13.37 -0.63 -12.21
C GLU A 13 12.33 0.47 -11.95
N HIS A 14 11.08 0.10 -11.66
CA HIS A 14 10.02 1.07 -11.35
C HIS A 14 10.20 1.81 -10.02
N TYR A 15 11.11 1.37 -9.14
CA TYR A 15 11.48 2.08 -7.91
C TYR A 15 12.69 3.01 -8.09
N LYS A 16 13.29 3.05 -9.29
CA LYS A 16 14.45 3.89 -9.63
C LYS A 16 14.05 5.23 -10.25
N THR A 17 12.79 5.63 -10.10
CA THR A 17 12.20 6.84 -10.71
C THR A 17 12.73 8.14 -10.11
N GLY A 18 13.30 8.10 -8.89
CA GLY A 18 13.74 9.29 -8.15
C GLY A 18 12.60 10.14 -7.60
N GLY A 19 11.34 9.73 -7.81
CA GLY A 19 10.16 10.40 -7.29
C GLY A 19 9.79 9.97 -5.86
N ILE A 20 8.76 10.62 -5.32
CA ILE A 20 8.08 10.16 -4.11
C ILE A 20 7.20 8.97 -4.52
N GLU A 21 7.53 7.81 -3.97
CA GLU A 21 6.81 6.56 -4.17
C GLU A 21 5.82 6.33 -3.01
N PRO A 22 4.73 5.57 -3.20
CA PRO A 22 3.81 5.25 -2.11
C PRO A 22 4.49 4.61 -0.89
N ILE A 23 5.59 3.86 -1.09
CA ILE A 23 6.40 3.29 0.00
C ILE A 23 7.08 4.35 0.88
N ASP A 24 7.41 5.52 0.32
CA ASP A 24 7.92 6.65 1.11
C ASP A 24 6.85 7.16 2.08
N LEU A 25 5.57 7.14 1.69
CA LEU A 25 4.45 7.48 2.57
C LEU A 25 4.30 6.48 3.72
N PHE A 26 4.48 5.18 3.47
CA PHE A 26 4.37 4.15 4.51
C PHE A 26 5.40 4.28 5.62
N ARG A 27 6.63 4.67 5.25
CA ARG A 27 7.69 4.95 6.23
C ARG A 27 7.28 6.06 7.20
N ASP A 28 6.63 7.09 6.68
CA ASP A 28 6.33 8.31 7.44
C ASP A 28 5.05 8.18 8.28
N ILE A 29 4.02 7.47 7.78
CA ILE A 29 2.71 7.39 8.44
C ILE A 29 2.60 6.33 9.55
N LYS A 30 3.53 5.35 9.63
CA LYS A 30 3.48 4.20 10.56
C LYS A 30 2.07 3.56 10.62
N PRO A 31 1.75 2.62 9.72
CA PRO A 31 0.41 2.04 9.59
C PRO A 31 -0.20 1.63 10.93
N HIS A 32 -1.50 1.88 11.09
CA HIS A 32 -2.23 1.48 12.28
C HIS A 32 -2.06 -0.04 12.50
N PRO A 33 -1.86 -0.52 13.75
CA PRO A 33 -1.55 -1.94 14.02
C PRO A 33 -2.64 -2.93 13.57
N THR A 34 -3.85 -2.47 13.26
CA THR A 34 -4.93 -3.30 12.72
C THR A 34 -4.79 -3.58 11.22
N HIS A 35 -3.87 -2.93 10.53
CA HIS A 35 -3.65 -3.15 9.10
C HIS A 35 -2.79 -4.38 8.88
N THR A 36 -3.34 -5.37 8.19
CA THR A 36 -2.59 -6.52 7.68
C THR A 36 -1.75 -6.11 6.47
N ALA A 37 -0.72 -6.89 6.12
CA ALA A 37 0.06 -6.68 4.91
C ALA A 37 -0.81 -6.56 3.65
N LEU A 38 -1.93 -7.31 3.60
CA LEU A 38 -2.92 -7.23 2.53
C LEU A 38 -3.56 -5.84 2.46
N THR A 39 -4.07 -5.32 3.58
CA THR A 39 -4.71 -4.00 3.64
C THR A 39 -3.74 -2.85 3.37
N VAL A 40 -2.51 -2.96 3.88
CA VAL A 40 -1.43 -2.00 3.59
C VAL A 40 -1.19 -1.95 2.09
N LYS A 41 -0.98 -3.11 1.45
CA LYS A 41 -0.77 -3.20 0.00
C LYS A 41 -1.95 -2.63 -0.79
N ALA A 42 -3.18 -3.00 -0.45
CA ALA A 42 -4.37 -2.55 -1.15
C ALA A 42 -4.51 -1.01 -1.11
N LEU A 43 -4.38 -0.40 0.07
CA LEU A 43 -4.43 1.06 0.22
C LEU A 43 -3.29 1.76 -0.54
N THR A 44 -2.08 1.18 -0.49
CA THR A 44 -0.92 1.66 -1.26
C THR A 44 -1.23 1.75 -2.75
N ASP A 45 -1.76 0.66 -3.30
CA ASP A 45 -2.01 0.54 -4.73
C ASP A 45 -3.15 1.46 -5.16
N THR A 46 -4.18 1.66 -4.33
CA THR A 46 -5.22 2.68 -4.58
C THR A 46 -4.62 4.08 -4.74
N ILE A 47 -3.74 4.50 -3.84
CA ILE A 47 -3.04 5.80 -3.92
C ILE A 47 -2.20 5.88 -5.20
N LYS A 48 -1.46 4.82 -5.51
CA LYS A 48 -0.61 4.74 -6.71
C LYS A 48 -1.39 4.98 -8.00
N TYR A 49 -2.53 4.29 -8.18
CA TYR A 49 -3.32 4.42 -9.40
C TYR A 49 -4.09 5.74 -9.46
N ALA A 50 -4.55 6.26 -8.32
CA ALA A 50 -5.11 7.60 -8.24
C ALA A 50 -4.08 8.67 -8.66
N TYR A 51 -2.85 8.59 -8.14
CA TYR A 51 -1.76 9.49 -8.52
C TYR A 51 -1.39 9.38 -10.01
N ARG A 52 -1.38 8.16 -10.56
CA ARG A 52 -1.16 7.95 -12.00
C ARG A 52 -2.21 8.67 -12.85
N MET A 53 -3.48 8.64 -12.44
CA MET A 53 -4.55 9.36 -13.14
C MET A 53 -4.48 10.88 -12.97
N LEU A 54 -4.02 11.38 -11.81
CA LEU A 54 -3.76 12.81 -11.63
C LEU A 54 -2.68 13.32 -12.59
N SER A 55 -1.65 12.52 -12.87
CA SER A 55 -0.52 12.90 -13.71
C SER A 55 -0.73 12.65 -15.21
N ARG A 56 -1.59 11.70 -15.58
CA ARG A 56 -1.73 11.22 -16.98
C ARG A 56 -3.15 11.29 -17.53
N GLY A 57 -4.11 11.74 -16.74
CA GLY A 57 -5.54 11.73 -17.08
C GLY A 57 -6.24 10.44 -16.67
N VAL A 58 -7.58 10.48 -16.69
CA VAL A 58 -8.44 9.37 -16.26
C VAL A 58 -8.25 8.15 -17.18
N ASN A 59 -8.11 6.98 -16.57
CA ASN A 59 -7.94 5.70 -17.27
C ASN A 59 -8.84 4.63 -16.64
N HIS A 60 -9.71 4.01 -17.45
CA HIS A 60 -10.64 2.98 -16.96
C HIS A 60 -9.94 1.77 -16.33
N GLN A 61 -8.79 1.34 -16.86
CA GLN A 61 -8.03 0.23 -16.28
C GLN A 61 -7.49 0.55 -14.88
N ASP A 62 -7.24 1.82 -14.57
CA ASP A 62 -6.85 2.24 -13.22
C ASP A 62 -8.05 2.29 -12.28
N CYS A 63 -9.21 2.71 -12.77
CA CYS A 63 -10.46 2.64 -12.02
C CYS A 63 -10.81 1.20 -11.64
N ASP A 64 -10.65 0.25 -12.57
CA ASP A 64 -10.91 -1.17 -12.31
C ASP A 64 -9.97 -1.72 -11.23
N LYS A 65 -8.69 -1.35 -11.29
CA LYS A 65 -7.70 -1.71 -10.27
C LYS A 65 -8.04 -1.12 -8.91
N ILE A 66 -8.40 0.17 -8.86
CA ILE A 66 -8.81 0.82 -7.60
C ILE A 66 -10.00 0.09 -6.99
N THR A 67 -11.02 -0.24 -7.79
CA THR A 67 -12.19 -1.01 -7.35
C THR A 67 -11.75 -2.34 -6.75
N HIS A 68 -10.89 -3.09 -7.45
CA HIS A 68 -10.36 -4.36 -6.96
C HIS A 68 -9.65 -4.24 -5.60
N TYR A 69 -8.77 -3.24 -5.42
CA TYR A 69 -8.07 -3.06 -4.13
C TYR A 69 -9.00 -2.61 -3.01
N VAL A 70 -10.02 -1.81 -3.31
CA VAL A 70 -11.06 -1.45 -2.33
C VAL A 70 -11.83 -2.69 -1.88
N ASP A 71 -12.15 -3.59 -2.81
CA ASP A 71 -12.82 -4.86 -2.48
C ASP A 71 -11.93 -5.78 -1.64
N MET A 72 -10.61 -5.80 -1.87
CA MET A 72 -9.67 -6.51 -0.99
C MET A 72 -9.69 -5.96 0.45
N CYS A 73 -9.76 -4.63 0.62
CA CYS A 73 -9.89 -4.02 1.94
C CYS A 73 -11.21 -4.41 2.63
N ARG A 74 -12.32 -4.44 1.89
CA ARG A 74 -13.63 -4.87 2.40
C ARG A 74 -13.60 -6.33 2.85
N TRP A 75 -13.09 -7.21 1.98
CA TRP A 75 -12.92 -8.62 2.29
C TRP A 75 -12.07 -8.82 3.54
N ALA A 76 -10.94 -8.12 3.64
CA ALA A 76 -10.05 -8.20 4.80
C ALA A 76 -10.74 -7.77 6.11
N ARG A 77 -11.57 -6.71 6.07
CA ARG A 77 -12.38 -6.29 7.22
C ARG A 77 -13.39 -7.36 7.64
N GLU A 78 -14.03 -8.00 6.66
CA GLU A 78 -15.04 -9.04 6.91
C GLU A 78 -14.42 -10.34 7.44
N HIS A 79 -13.14 -10.58 7.13
CA HIS A 79 -12.41 -11.79 7.49
C HIS A 79 -11.27 -11.51 8.49
N GLN A 80 -11.37 -10.41 9.25
CA GLN A 80 -10.46 -10.18 10.37
C GLN A 80 -10.78 -11.21 11.46
N GLU A 81 -9.91 -12.21 11.61
CA GLU A 81 -9.88 -13.04 12.82
C GLU A 81 -9.64 -12.13 14.02
N ALA A 82 -10.47 -12.25 15.05
CA ALA A 82 -10.30 -11.49 16.27
C ALA A 82 -8.88 -11.73 16.82
N PRO A 83 -8.18 -10.69 17.30
CA PRO A 83 -6.87 -10.89 17.91
C PRO A 83 -7.01 -11.93 19.02
N GLN A 84 -6.20 -12.99 18.92
CA GLN A 84 -6.14 -14.04 19.92
C GLN A 84 -5.82 -13.38 21.25
N LYS A 85 -6.77 -13.44 22.20
CA LYS A 85 -6.52 -13.01 23.56
C LYS A 85 -5.45 -13.93 24.12
N ASP A 86 -4.25 -13.42 24.31
CA ASP A 86 -3.23 -14.14 25.07
C ASP A 86 -3.84 -14.54 26.42
N PRO A 87 -3.70 -15.80 26.86
CA PRO A 87 -4.18 -16.20 28.18
C PRO A 87 -3.37 -15.38 29.21
N VAL A 88 -4.09 -14.60 30.00
CA VAL A 88 -3.53 -13.92 31.17
C VAL A 88 -3.01 -15.01 32.12
N THR A 89 -1.68 -15.19 32.15
CA THR A 89 -0.95 -15.90 33.21
C THR A 89 -0.83 -15.03 34.45
#